data_AF-A0A3D5DNV7-F1
#
_entry.id   AF-A0A3D5DNV7-F1
#
_cell.length_a   1.000
_cell.length_b   1.000
_cell.length_c   1.000
_cell.angle_alpha   90.00
_cell.angle_beta   90.00
_cell.angle_gamma   90.00
#
_symmetry.space_group_name_H-M   'P 1'
#
loop_
_entity.id
_entity.type
_entity.pdbx_description
1 polymer ?
#
loop_
_entity_poly.entity_id
_entity_poly.type
_entity_poly.pdbx_seq_one_letter_code
_entity_poly.pdbx_strand_id
1 'polypeptide(L)'
;MTEVPTRDLRNDTAGVLRRVQDGEDIVITLRGRPVARLTPITVPRRRWLPRAELAARLRKSQADPGLRLDLARLAGDTTDDLGPIR
;
A
#
# COMPACT_ATOMS: atom_id res chain seq x y z
N MET A 1 5.50 -17.50 1.92
CA MET A 1 6.52 -17.50 0.85
C MET A 1 6.18 -18.66 -0.05
N THR A 2 5.88 -18.40 -1.32
CA THR A 2 5.29 -19.40 -2.21
C THR A 2 6.28 -19.79 -3.30
N GLU A 3 6.39 -21.08 -3.58
CA GLU A 3 7.27 -21.58 -4.63
C GLU A 3 6.51 -21.72 -5.95
N VAL A 4 7.09 -21.17 -7.02
CA VAL A 4 6.53 -21.21 -8.36
C VAL A 4 7.58 -21.78 -9.32
N PRO A 5 7.30 -22.92 -9.99
CA PRO A 5 8.14 -23.43 -11.06
C PRO A 5 8.34 -22.43 -12.20
N THR A 6 9.49 -22.44 -12.85
CA THR A 6 9.76 -21.60 -14.05
C THR A 6 8.71 -21.77 -15.16
N ARG A 7 8.11 -22.96 -15.29
CA ARG A 7 7.05 -23.23 -16.27
C ARG A 7 5.79 -22.40 -16.00
N ASP A 8 5.45 -22.18 -14.74
CA ASP A 8 4.23 -21.46 -14.36
C ASP A 8 4.41 -19.97 -14.59
N LEU A 9 5.61 -19.45 -14.29
CA LEU A 9 5.97 -18.08 -14.66
C LEU A 9 5.88 -17.85 -16.17
N ARG A 10 6.28 -18.83 -17.00
CA ARG A 10 6.17 -18.73 -18.47
C ARG A 10 4.71 -18.74 -18.94
N ASN A 11 3.86 -19.51 -18.27
CA ASN A 11 2.48 -19.71 -18.69
C ASN A 11 1.54 -18.58 -18.20
N ASP A 12 1.83 -17.98 -17.04
CA ASP A 12 1.04 -16.88 -16.46
C ASP A 12 1.92 -15.85 -15.75
N THR A 13 2.74 -15.13 -16.52
CA THR A 13 3.58 -14.05 -15.97
C THR A 13 2.75 -12.97 -15.30
N ALA A 14 1.61 -12.59 -15.89
CA ALA A 14 0.78 -11.49 -15.42
C ALA A 14 0.13 -11.81 -14.06
N GLY A 15 -0.39 -13.01 -13.87
CA GLY A 15 -0.96 -13.46 -12.60
C GLY A 15 0.09 -13.54 -11.50
N VAL A 16 1.28 -14.06 -11.81
CA VAL A 16 2.40 -14.10 -10.84
C VAL A 16 2.82 -12.68 -10.44
N LEU A 17 2.98 -11.77 -11.40
CA LEU A 17 3.35 -10.37 -11.11
C LEU A 17 2.27 -9.64 -10.30
N ARG A 18 0.99 -9.87 -10.58
CA ARG A 18 -0.12 -9.28 -9.81
C ARG A 18 -0.07 -9.70 -8.35
N ARG A 19 0.14 -11.00 -8.07
CA ARG A 19 0.30 -11.50 -6.70
C ARG A 19 1.47 -10.85 -5.97
N VAL A 20 2.60 -10.66 -6.67
CA VAL A 20 3.75 -9.94 -6.11
C VAL A 20 3.41 -8.47 -5.86
N GLN A 21 2.66 -7.81 -6.74
CA GLN A 21 2.20 -6.43 -6.51
C GLN A 21 1.27 -6.33 -5.29
N ASP A 22 0.45 -7.36 -5.04
CA ASP A 22 -0.45 -7.46 -3.89
C ASP A 22 0.29 -7.75 -2.56
N GLY A 23 1.62 -7.92 -2.59
CA GLY A 23 2.45 -8.08 -1.40
C GLY A 23 3.05 -9.48 -1.22
N GLU A 24 2.84 -10.40 -2.17
CA GLU A 24 3.32 -11.77 -2.03
C GLU A 24 4.80 -11.95 -2.39
N ASP A 25 5.57 -12.59 -1.51
CA ASP A 25 6.94 -13.03 -1.78
C ASP A 25 6.96 -14.42 -2.45
N ILE A 26 7.47 -14.47 -3.68
CA ILE A 26 7.48 -15.67 -4.52
C ILE A 26 8.93 -16.13 -4.80
N VAL A 27 9.20 -17.41 -4.62
CA VAL A 27 10.46 -18.06 -4.99
C VAL A 27 10.27 -18.80 -6.29
N ILE A 28 11.08 -18.49 -7.30
CA ILE A 28 11.07 -19.20 -8.58
C ILE A 28 11.97 -20.42 -8.46
N THR A 29 11.48 -21.60 -8.86
CA THR A 29 12.24 -22.85 -8.85
C THR A 29 12.48 -23.40 -10.26
N LEU A 30 13.69 -23.90 -10.53
CA LEU A 30 14.03 -24.65 -11.73
C LEU A 30 14.35 -26.10 -11.33
N ARG A 31 13.56 -27.05 -11.85
CA ARG A 31 13.67 -28.49 -11.49
C ARG A 31 13.67 -28.71 -9.96
N GLY A 32 12.79 -27.99 -9.24
CA GLY A 32 12.65 -28.08 -7.78
C GLY A 32 13.74 -27.38 -6.97
N ARG A 33 14.69 -26.69 -7.62
CA ARG A 33 15.73 -25.91 -6.94
C ARG A 33 15.40 -24.42 -6.99
N PRO A 34 15.41 -23.69 -5.86
CA PRO A 34 15.26 -22.23 -5.85
C PRO A 34 16.34 -21.55 -6.71
N VAL A 35 15.93 -20.65 -7.59
CA VAL A 35 16.86 -19.91 -8.49
C VAL A 35 16.70 -18.40 -8.40
N ALA A 36 15.53 -17.90 -8.03
CA ALA A 36 15.27 -16.46 -7.93
C ALA A 36 14.15 -16.18 -6.93
N ARG A 37 14.01 -14.92 -6.52
CA ARG A 37 12.92 -14.42 -5.71
C ARG A 37 12.31 -13.18 -6.36
N LEU A 38 10.99 -13.16 -6.47
CA LEU A 38 10.19 -11.99 -6.83
C LEU A 38 9.56 -11.44 -5.55
N THR A 39 9.82 -10.17 -5.28
CA THR A 39 9.24 -9.45 -4.13
C THR A 39 8.64 -8.13 -4.61
N PRO A 40 7.63 -7.60 -3.90
CA PRO A 40 7.08 -6.29 -4.21
C PRO A 40 8.16 -5.21 -4.16
N ILE A 41 8.11 -4.25 -5.09
CA ILE A 41 8.95 -3.06 -4.99
C ILE A 41 8.32 -2.13 -3.96
N THR A 42 8.81 -2.18 -2.72
CA THR A 42 8.47 -1.18 -1.71
C THR A 42 9.19 0.13 -2.04
N VAL A 43 8.45 1.08 -2.60
CA VAL A 43 8.90 2.47 -2.62
C VAL A 43 8.93 2.93 -1.15
N PRO A 44 10.10 3.35 -0.61
CA PRO A 44 10.15 3.85 0.75
C PRO A 44 9.23 5.07 0.82
N ARG A 45 8.07 4.92 1.47
CA ARG A 45 7.30 6.08 1.92
C ARG A 45 8.24 6.86 2.82
N ARG A 46 8.60 8.09 2.43
CA ARG A 46 9.36 8.99 3.28
C ARG A 46 8.66 9.06 4.63
N ARG A 47 9.23 8.42 5.65
CA ARG A 47 8.70 8.44 7.02
C ARG A 47 8.81 9.83 7.64
N TRP A 48 9.71 10.66 7.10
CA TRP A 48 9.95 12.03 7.50
C TRP A 48 9.67 12.99 6.35
N LEU A 49 8.75 13.93 6.57
CA LEU A 49 8.44 15.03 5.66
C LEU A 49 8.90 16.33 6.32
N PRO A 50 9.88 17.06 5.75
CA PRO A 50 10.30 18.34 6.30
C PRO A 50 9.13 19.32 6.39
N ARG A 51 9.09 20.15 7.44
CA ARG A 51 8.01 21.12 7.67
C ARG A 51 7.73 22.02 6.46
N ALA A 52 8.78 22.45 5.76
CA ALA A 52 8.64 23.28 4.55
C ALA A 52 7.95 22.55 3.40
N GLU A 53 8.28 21.26 3.20
CA GLU A 53 7.65 20.43 2.17
C GLU A 53 6.20 20.13 2.51
N LEU A 54 5.90 19.86 3.79
CA LEU A 54 4.52 19.71 4.28
C LEU A 54 3.69 20.98 4.04
N ALA A 55 4.22 22.15 4.41
CA ALA A 55 3.54 23.42 4.21
C ALA A 55 3.26 23.69 2.72
N ALA A 56 4.21 23.38 1.83
CA ALA A 56 4.03 23.53 0.39
C ALA A 56 2.96 22.58 -0.17
N ARG A 57 2.89 21.34 0.32
CA ARG A 57 1.85 20.37 -0.08
C ARG A 57 0.47 20.77 0.43
N LEU A 58 0.36 21.17 1.70
CA LEU A 58 -0.92 21.60 2.28
C LEU A 58 -1.53 22.77 1.51
N ARG A 59 -0.72 23.75 1.07
CA ARG A 59 -1.21 24.85 0.24
C ARG A 59 -1.82 24.42 -1.09
N LYS A 60 -1.38 23.30 -1.66
CA LYS A 60 -1.84 22.80 -2.97
C LYS A 60 -2.98 21.78 -2.87
N SER A 61 -3.11 21.13 -1.73
CA SER A 61 -3.92 19.92 -1.59
C SER A 61 -4.83 19.95 -0.37
N GLN A 62 -4.89 21.07 0.36
CA GLN A 62 -5.87 21.23 1.42
C GLN A 62 -7.29 21.18 0.85
N ALA A 63 -8.17 20.53 1.60
CA ALA A 63 -9.59 20.66 1.39
C ALA A 63 -10.02 22.12 1.55
N ASP A 64 -11.12 22.45 0.89
CA ASP A 64 -11.76 23.74 1.09
C ASP A 64 -12.27 23.87 2.55
N PRO A 65 -12.47 25.10 3.04
CA PRO A 65 -12.92 25.34 4.41
C PRO A 65 -14.29 24.72 4.75
N GLY A 66 -15.12 24.42 3.74
CA GLY A 66 -16.47 23.91 3.87
C GLY A 66 -16.53 22.40 4.14
N LEU A 67 -15.52 21.64 3.72
CA LEU A 67 -15.48 20.18 3.89
C LEU A 67 -15.76 19.73 5.32
N ARG A 68 -15.31 20.48 6.34
CA ARG A 68 -15.55 20.15 7.75
C ARG A 68 -17.03 20.12 8.10
N LEU A 69 -17.82 21.04 7.53
CA LEU A 69 -19.27 21.10 7.74
C LEU A 69 -19.96 19.95 7.02
N ASP A 70 -19.49 19.61 5.82
CA ASP A 70 -20.05 18.50 5.05
C ASP A 70 -19.80 17.16 5.74
N LEU A 71 -18.58 16.94 6.25
CA LEU A 71 -18.25 15.77 7.04
C LEU A 71 -19.11 15.68 8.31
N ALA A 72 -19.32 16.79 9.03
CA ALA A 72 -20.17 16.79 10.22
C ALA A 72 -21.63 16.41 9.91
N ARG A 73 -22.15 16.78 8.73
CA ARG A 73 -23.50 16.36 8.31
C ARG A 73 -23.57 14.88 7.90
N LEU A 74 -22.48 14.32 7.38
CA LEU A 74 -22.45 12.98 6.81
C LEU A 74 -21.99 11.89 7.78
N ALA A 75 -21.15 12.22 8.77
CA ALA A 75 -20.38 11.22 9.51
C ALA A 75 -21.21 10.39 10.50
N GLY A 76 -22.43 10.79 10.86
CA GLY A 76 -23.22 10.07 11.85
C GLY A 76 -22.57 10.14 13.23
N ASP A 77 -21.83 9.10 13.60
CA ASP A 77 -21.02 9.05 14.83
C ASP A 77 -19.56 9.36 14.51
N THR A 78 -18.90 10.08 15.41
CA THR A 78 -17.49 10.50 15.27
C THR A 78 -16.60 9.79 16.29
N THR A 79 -15.28 9.82 16.08
CA THR A 79 -14.32 9.31 17.07
C THR A 79 -14.34 10.07 18.38
N ASP A 80 -14.85 11.30 18.41
CA ASP A 80 -14.99 12.08 19.65
C ASP A 80 -16.11 11.51 20.55
N ASP A 81 -17.02 10.70 19.98
CA ASP A 81 -18.09 10.00 20.71
C ASP A 81 -17.59 8.69 21.35
N LEU A 82 -16.41 8.23 20.96
CA LEU A 82 -15.75 7.07 21.57
C LEU A 82 -15.11 7.54 22.88
N GLY A 83 -15.74 7.22 24.00
CA GLY A 83 -15.20 7.48 25.33
C GLY A 83 -13.77 6.90 25.53
N PRO A 84 -13.11 7.21 26.66
CA PRO A 84 -11.72 6.86 26.87
C PRO A 84 -11.44 5.37 26.70
N ILE A 85 -10.36 5.06 25.98
CA ILE A 85 -9.86 3.70 25.78
C ILE A 85 -9.39 3.17 27.14
N ARG A 86 -10.02 2.10 27.64
CA ARG A 86 -9.61 1.40 28.87
C ARG A 86 -8.46 0.44 28.63
#